data_AF-A0A7Y2SSS4-F1
#
_entry.id   AF-A0A7Y2SSS4-F1
#
_cell.length_a   1.000
_cell.length_b   1.000
_cell.length_c   1.000
_cell.angle_alpha   90.00
_cell.angle_beta   90.00
_cell.angle_gamma   90.00
#
_symmetry.space_group_name_H-M   'P 1'
#
loop_
_entity.id
_entity.type
_entity.pdbx_description
1 polymer ?
#
loop_
_entity_poly.entity_id
_entity_poly.type
_entity_poly.pdbx_seq_one_letter_code
_entity_poly.pdbx_strand_id
1 'polypeptide(L)'
;MPDSLAQLDLLLLTVAKPRRVQRDGIHFQGFRYLDLTLAAYIGEAVVIRYDPRDMAEIRVYHQGNFLCRAVAQEMDGQTISLKEIIRARNQQRHQLHTEANAHRAIVEQLVPPLPSEPAPAPPAEPPPDTTVPRVKRYTDD
;
A
#
# COMPACT_ATOMS: atom_id res chain seq x y z
N MET A 1 -6.97 -32.87 -11.47
CA MET A 1 -7.37 -31.45 -11.36
C MET A 1 -6.35 -30.77 -10.45
N PRO A 2 -5.91 -29.53 -10.71
CA PRO A 2 -4.99 -28.83 -9.81
C PRO A 2 -5.64 -28.59 -8.45
N ASP A 3 -4.84 -28.65 -7.38
CA ASP A 3 -5.35 -28.68 -6.00
C ASP A 3 -5.64 -27.26 -5.47
N SER A 4 -5.19 -26.21 -6.16
CA SER A 4 -5.46 -24.81 -5.81
C SER A 4 -5.31 -23.86 -7.01
N LEU A 5 -5.99 -22.70 -6.96
CA LEU A 5 -5.88 -21.66 -7.98
C LEU A 5 -4.44 -21.14 -8.17
N ALA A 6 -3.65 -21.08 -7.09
CA ALA A 6 -2.27 -20.64 -7.14
C ALA A 6 -1.36 -21.54 -8.01
N GLN A 7 -1.68 -22.83 -8.16
CA GLN A 7 -0.92 -23.72 -9.05
C GLN A 7 -1.15 -23.40 -10.54
N LEU A 8 -2.33 -22.89 -10.90
CA LEU A 8 -2.62 -22.48 -12.28
C LEU A 8 -1.84 -21.23 -12.67
N ASP A 9 -1.50 -20.38 -11.71
CA ASP A 9 -0.71 -19.17 -11.94
C ASP A 9 0.70 -19.44 -12.45
N LEU A 10 1.26 -20.62 -12.14
CA LEU A 10 2.57 -21.05 -12.65
C LEU A 10 2.57 -21.25 -14.16
N LEU A 11 1.40 -21.48 -14.75
CA LEU A 11 1.23 -21.68 -16.20
C LEU A 11 1.13 -20.36 -16.97
N LEU A 12 0.98 -19.24 -16.28
CA LEU A 12 0.87 -17.93 -16.91
C LEU A 12 2.24 -17.38 -17.33
N LEU A 13 2.26 -16.61 -18.42
CA LEU A 13 3.46 -15.90 -18.83
C LEU A 13 3.80 -14.81 -17.82
N THR A 14 5.05 -14.79 -17.37
CA THR A 14 5.55 -13.78 -16.44
C THR A 14 6.22 -12.64 -17.20
N VAL A 15 5.82 -11.40 -16.90
CA VAL A 15 6.49 -10.21 -17.43
C VAL A 15 7.79 -9.99 -16.65
N ALA A 16 8.93 -10.14 -17.32
CA ALA A 16 10.24 -10.03 -16.68
C ALA A 16 10.55 -8.63 -16.13
N LYS A 17 10.02 -7.58 -16.77
CA LYS A 17 10.23 -6.19 -16.33
C LYS A 17 9.12 -5.78 -15.35
N PRO A 18 9.46 -5.39 -14.11
CA PRO A 18 8.47 -4.94 -13.15
C PRO A 18 7.79 -3.66 -13.65
N ARG A 19 6.49 -3.53 -13.36
CA ARG A 19 5.67 -2.37 -13.69
C ARG A 19 5.36 -1.58 -12.42
N ARG A 20 5.32 -0.26 -12.56
CA ARG A 20 5.01 0.63 -11.45
C ARG A 20 3.50 0.79 -11.33
N VAL A 21 2.98 0.64 -10.12
CA VAL A 21 1.56 0.91 -9.83
C VAL A 21 1.35 2.42 -9.82
N GLN A 22 0.40 2.90 -10.61
CA GLN A 22 0.00 4.31 -10.68
C GLN A 22 -1.29 4.54 -9.88
N ARG A 23 -1.70 5.80 -9.73
CA ARG A 23 -2.91 6.16 -8.97
C ARG A 23 -4.19 5.63 -9.61
N ASP A 24 -4.16 5.44 -10.92
CA ASP A 24 -5.26 5.01 -11.79
C ASP A 24 -5.17 3.54 -12.21
N GLY A 25 -4.13 2.82 -11.78
CA GLY A 25 -3.94 1.39 -12.01
C GLY A 25 -2.54 1.04 -12.53
N ILE A 26 -2.44 -0.10 -13.20
CA ILE A 26 -1.22 -0.58 -13.85
C ILE A 26 -1.41 -0.51 -15.37
N HIS A 27 -0.48 0.14 -16.06
CA HIS A 27 -0.47 0.21 -17.52
C HIS A 27 0.35 -0.95 -18.10
N PHE A 28 -0.31 -1.80 -18.90
CA PHE A 28 0.32 -2.95 -19.53
C PHE A 28 -0.35 -3.28 -20.87
N GLN A 29 0.43 -3.54 -21.93
CA GLN A 29 -0.05 -3.87 -23.29
C GLN A 29 -1.10 -2.88 -23.86
N GLY A 30 -1.04 -1.60 -23.48
CA GLY A 30 -2.01 -0.58 -23.92
C GLY A 30 -3.32 -0.56 -23.13
N PHE A 31 -3.48 -1.42 -22.13
CA PHE A 31 -4.62 -1.46 -21.22
C PHE A 31 -4.26 -0.92 -19.84
N ARG A 32 -5.26 -0.39 -19.15
CA ARG A 32 -5.20 0.02 -17.75
C ARG A 32 -5.92 -1.00 -16.89
N TYR A 33 -5.15 -1.66 -16.05
CA TYR A 33 -5.64 -2.67 -15.12
C TYR A 33 -5.87 -2.06 -13.76
N LEU A 34 -7.06 -2.27 -13.20
CA LEU A 34 -7.44 -1.71 -11.91
C LEU A 34 -7.90 -2.82 -10.96
N ASP A 35 -7.48 -2.68 -9.71
CA ASP A 35 -8.00 -3.41 -8.57
C ASP A 35 -7.88 -2.54 -7.32
N LEU A 36 -8.75 -2.79 -6.34
CA LEU A 36 -8.83 -2.03 -5.10
C LEU A 36 -7.57 -2.18 -4.25
N THR A 37 -7.00 -3.38 -4.24
CA THR A 37 -5.82 -3.71 -3.43
C THR A 37 -4.60 -2.90 -3.86
N LEU A 38 -4.51 -2.54 -5.15
CA LEU A 38 -3.41 -1.75 -5.72
C LEU A 38 -3.31 -0.35 -5.10
N ALA A 39 -4.38 0.18 -4.50
CA ALA A 39 -4.38 1.49 -3.88
C ALA A 39 -3.34 1.62 -2.75
N ALA A 40 -3.04 0.52 -2.04
CA ALA A 40 -2.02 0.50 -0.99
C ALA A 40 -0.58 0.39 -1.54
N TYR A 41 -0.42 0.11 -2.83
CA TYR A 41 0.87 -0.17 -3.48
C TYR A 41 1.22 0.89 -4.53
N ILE A 42 0.58 2.06 -4.50
CA ILE A 42 0.84 3.15 -5.46
C ILE A 42 2.31 3.57 -5.36
N GLY A 43 3.02 3.51 -6.49
CA GLY A 43 4.44 3.82 -6.59
C GLY A 43 5.36 2.61 -6.47
N GLU A 44 4.86 1.48 -6.00
CA GLU A 44 5.61 0.23 -5.87
C GLU A 44 5.80 -0.46 -7.22
N ALA A 45 6.84 -1.31 -7.28
CA ALA A 45 7.15 -2.13 -8.43
C ALA A 45 6.54 -3.53 -8.27
N VAL A 46 5.71 -3.93 -9.23
CA VAL A 46 5.01 -5.21 -9.23
C VAL A 46 5.34 -6.03 -10.48
N VAL A 47 5.28 -7.35 -10.34
CA VAL A 47 5.44 -8.30 -11.43
C VAL A 47 4.07 -8.75 -11.89
N ILE A 48 3.89 -8.84 -13.20
CA ILE A 48 2.62 -9.23 -13.81
C ILE A 48 2.75 -10.63 -14.38
N ARG A 49 1.75 -11.48 -14.15
CA ARG A 49 1.54 -12.73 -14.87
C ARG A 49 0.21 -12.69 -15.60
N TYR A 50 0.18 -13.17 -16.84
CA TYR A 50 -1.00 -13.09 -17.69
C TYR A 50 -1.04 -14.24 -18.69
N ASP A 51 -2.23 -14.54 -19.24
CA ASP A 51 -2.40 -15.45 -20.37
C ASP A 51 -2.51 -14.62 -21.65
N PRO A 52 -1.65 -14.78 -22.68
CA PRO A 52 -1.75 -14.03 -23.93
C PRO A 52 -3.10 -14.16 -24.65
N ARG A 53 -3.89 -15.20 -24.34
CA ARG A 53 -5.23 -15.42 -24.90
C ARG A 53 -6.32 -14.71 -24.11
N ASP A 54 -6.03 -14.28 -22.89
CA ASP A 54 -6.96 -13.61 -21.97
C ASP A 54 -6.32 -12.34 -21.40
N MET A 55 -6.59 -11.21 -22.07
CA MET A 55 -6.15 -9.87 -21.64
C MET A 55 -7.14 -9.18 -20.70
N ALA A 56 -8.30 -9.78 -20.44
CA ALA A 56 -9.32 -9.14 -19.62
C ALA A 56 -8.85 -8.97 -18.17
N GLU A 57 -8.00 -9.89 -17.70
CA GLU A 57 -7.50 -9.89 -16.34
C GLU A 57 -6.00 -10.23 -16.28
N ILE A 58 -5.29 -9.63 -15.33
CA ILE A 58 -3.89 -9.95 -15.04
C ILE A 58 -3.71 -10.33 -13.57
N ARG A 59 -2.73 -11.19 -13.29
CA ARG A 59 -2.32 -11.54 -11.93
C ARG A 59 -1.11 -10.70 -11.53
N VAL A 60 -1.22 -9.98 -10.42
CA VAL A 60 -0.20 -9.05 -9.94
C VAL A 60 0.50 -9.66 -8.74
N TYR A 61 1.83 -9.58 -8.73
CA TYR A 61 2.69 -10.06 -7.67
C TYR A 61 3.55 -8.94 -7.14
N HIS A 62 3.66 -8.86 -5.82
CA HIS A 62 4.56 -7.94 -5.14
C HIS A 62 5.60 -8.76 -4.37
N GLN A 63 6.88 -8.55 -4.66
CA GLN A 63 8.00 -9.28 -4.03
C GLN A 63 7.85 -10.82 -4.08
N GLY A 64 7.28 -11.34 -5.18
CA GLY A 64 7.06 -12.78 -5.38
C GLY A 64 5.76 -13.33 -4.77
N ASN A 65 5.07 -12.55 -3.94
CA ASN A 65 3.78 -12.93 -3.36
C ASN A 65 2.63 -12.48 -4.25
N PHE A 66 1.62 -13.33 -4.40
CA PHE A 66 0.39 -12.97 -5.10
C PHE A 66 -0.30 -11.83 -4.36
N LEU A 67 -0.58 -10.74 -5.08
CA LEU A 67 -1.24 -9.57 -4.53
C LEU A 67 -2.73 -9.59 -4.86
N CYS A 68 -3.06 -9.58 -6.17
CA CYS A 68 -4.43 -9.49 -6.62
C CYS A 68 -4.59 -9.85 -8.10
N ARG A 69 -5.85 -9.96 -8.53
CA ARG A 69 -6.24 -10.02 -9.93
C ARG A 69 -6.78 -8.65 -10.35
N ALA A 70 -6.16 -8.02 -11.34
CA ALA A 70 -6.57 -6.71 -11.83
C ALA A 70 -7.27 -6.83 -13.18
N VAL A 71 -8.35 -6.06 -13.38
CA VAL A 71 -9.24 -6.15 -14.55
C VAL A 71 -8.97 -4.98 -15.49
N ALA A 72 -8.90 -5.26 -16.79
CA ALA A 72 -8.72 -4.26 -17.84
C ALA A 72 -9.95 -3.34 -17.94
N GLN A 73 -9.72 -2.03 -17.92
CA GLN A 73 -10.80 -1.04 -17.96
C GLN A 73 -11.29 -0.74 -19.38
N GLU A 74 -10.47 -0.95 -20.41
CA GLU A 74 -10.84 -0.66 -21.80
C GLU A 74 -11.49 -1.84 -22.55
N MET A 75 -11.47 -3.06 -21.98
CA MET A 75 -11.99 -4.26 -22.65
C MET A 75 -13.49 -4.48 -22.46
N ASP A 76 -14.11 -3.87 -21.46
CA ASP A 76 -15.54 -3.93 -21.21
C ASP A 76 -16.11 -2.52 -21.09
N GLY A 77 -17.18 -2.24 -21.83
CA GLY A 77 -18.04 -1.06 -21.59
C GLY A 77 -18.68 -1.02 -20.19
N GLN A 78 -18.22 -1.85 -19.24
CA GLN A 78 -18.47 -1.72 -17.82
C GLN A 78 -17.45 -0.76 -17.20
N THR A 79 -17.75 0.53 -17.27
CA THR A 79 -17.09 1.53 -16.44
C THR A 79 -17.40 1.26 -14.97
N ILE A 80 -16.53 0.52 -14.27
CA ILE A 80 -16.58 0.43 -12.80
C ILE A 80 -16.41 1.86 -12.28
N SER A 81 -17.44 2.37 -11.60
CA SER A 81 -17.44 3.79 -11.23
C SER A 81 -16.46 4.02 -10.07
N LEU A 82 -15.81 5.18 -10.06
CA LEU A 82 -14.93 5.60 -8.96
C LEU A 82 -15.62 5.49 -7.58
N LYS A 83 -16.95 5.63 -7.53
CA LYS A 83 -17.74 5.46 -6.30
C LYS A 83 -17.73 4.02 -5.78
N GLU A 84 -17.84 3.03 -6.66
CA GLU A 84 -17.74 1.62 -6.30
C GLU A 84 -16.34 1.27 -5.81
N ILE A 85 -15.33 1.88 -6.46
CA ILE A 85 -13.93 1.77 -6.03
C ILE A 85 -13.75 2.32 -4.60
N ILE A 86 -14.27 3.52 -4.32
CA ILE A 86 -14.19 4.14 -2.99
C ILE A 86 -14.97 3.31 -1.95
N ARG A 87 -16.15 2.80 -2.30
CA ARG A 87 -16.99 2.00 -1.39
C ARG A 87 -16.27 0.71 -0.98
N ALA A 88 -15.72 0.00 -1.94
CA ALA A 88 -15.02 -1.24 -1.67
C ALA A 88 -13.68 -0.99 -0.93
N ARG A 89 -13.00 0.13 -1.21
CA ARG A 89 -11.84 0.59 -0.41
C ARG A 89 -12.20 0.79 1.07
N ASN A 90 -13.32 1.45 1.36
CA ASN A 90 -13.75 1.68 2.74
C ASN A 90 -14.11 0.37 3.46
N GLN A 91 -14.73 -0.57 2.74
CA GLN A 91 -15.09 -1.88 3.29
C GLN A 91 -13.85 -2.70 3.66
N GLN A 92 -12.86 -2.76 2.76
CA GLN A 92 -11.61 -3.49 3.02
C GLN A 92 -10.82 -2.85 4.18
N ARG A 93 -10.74 -1.51 4.22
CA ARG A 93 -10.09 -0.80 5.34
C ARG A 93 -10.75 -1.11 6.68
N HIS A 94 -12.08 -1.22 6.71
CA HIS A 94 -12.79 -1.63 7.91
C HIS A 94 -12.50 -3.07 8.30
N GLN A 95 -12.51 -4.01 7.36
CA GLN A 95 -12.21 -5.42 7.63
C GLN A 95 -10.81 -5.60 8.25
N LEU A 96 -9.79 -5.01 7.62
CA LEU A 96 -8.41 -5.08 8.13
C LEU A 96 -8.26 -4.40 9.49
N HIS A 97 -8.97 -3.29 9.72
CA HIS A 97 -8.95 -2.62 11.02
C HIS A 97 -9.65 -3.46 12.10
N THR A 98 -10.76 -4.13 11.76
CA THR A 98 -11.45 -5.03 12.70
C THR A 98 -10.59 -6.24 13.04
N GLU A 99 -9.91 -6.82 12.05
CA GLU A 99 -8.96 -7.93 12.27
C GLU A 99 -7.78 -7.48 13.13
N ALA A 100 -7.13 -6.36 12.80
CA ALA A 100 -6.02 -5.84 13.60
C ALA A 100 -6.43 -5.55 15.05
N ASN A 101 -7.60 -4.97 15.28
CA ASN A 101 -8.12 -4.73 16.63
C ASN A 101 -8.45 -6.02 17.38
N ALA A 102 -9.03 -7.01 16.69
CA ALA A 102 -9.30 -8.32 17.30
C ALA A 102 -8.01 -9.01 17.74
N HIS A 103 -6.98 -8.99 16.89
CA HIS A 103 -5.65 -9.54 17.22
C HIS A 103 -5.02 -8.78 18.39
N ARG A 104 -5.15 -7.45 18.43
CA ARG A 104 -4.61 -6.62 19.52
C ARG A 104 -5.28 -6.89 20.86
N ALA A 105 -6.61 -7.04 20.86
CA ALA A 105 -7.38 -7.39 22.05
C ALA A 105 -7.00 -8.78 22.61
N ILE A 106 -6.73 -9.75 21.73
CA ILE A 106 -6.24 -11.08 22.13
C ILE A 106 -4.85 -10.95 22.79
N VAL A 107 -3.92 -10.21 22.19
CA VAL A 107 -2.58 -10.01 22.75
C VAL A 107 -2.63 -9.33 24.13
N GLU A 108 -3.49 -8.34 24.30
CA GLU A 108 -3.66 -7.63 25.58
C GLU A 108 -4.21 -8.53 26.70
N GLN A 109 -4.98 -9.57 26.37
CA GLN A 109 -5.44 -10.57 27.34
C GLN A 109 -4.37 -11.60 27.71
N LEU A 110 -3.42 -11.88 26.83
CA LEU A 110 -2.38 -12.89 27.00
C LEU A 110 -1.07 -12.34 27.59
N VAL A 111 -0.82 -11.04 27.47
CA VAL A 111 0.39 -10.39 28.01
C VAL A 111 0.09 -9.82 29.40
N PRO A 112 0.73 -10.31 30.48
CA PRO A 112 0.60 -9.68 31.79
C PRO A 112 1.17 -8.26 31.74
N PRO A 113 0.57 -7.28 32.44
CA PRO A 113 1.08 -5.92 32.46
C PRO A 113 2.52 -5.93 32.99
N LEU A 114 3.46 -5.54 32.13
CA LEU A 114 4.82 -5.24 32.57
C LEU A 114 4.75 -4.10 33.59
N PRO A 115 5.52 -4.15 34.69
CA PRO A 115 5.63 -3.03 35.60
C PRO A 115 6.03 -1.80 34.78
N SER A 116 5.24 -0.72 34.90
CA SER A 116 5.59 0.56 34.30
C SER A 116 6.94 1.00 34.86
N GLU A 117 7.97 1.03 34.01
CA GLU A 117 9.17 1.81 34.33
C GLU A 117 8.72 3.25 34.64
N PRO A 118 9.22 3.84 35.74
CA PRO A 118 8.87 5.21 36.08
C PRO A 118 9.21 6.11 34.88
N ALA A 119 8.24 6.94 34.51
CA ALA A 119 8.33 7.83 33.37
C ALA A 119 9.69 8.56 33.35
N PRO A 120 10.37 8.66 32.20
CA PRO A 120 11.50 9.56 32.10
C PRO A 120 11.02 10.94 32.53
N ALA A 121 11.73 11.55 33.47
CA ALA A 121 11.43 12.88 33.98
C ALA A 121 11.15 13.84 32.80
N PRO A 122 10.17 14.75 32.95
CA PRO A 122 9.84 15.70 31.88
C PRO A 122 11.12 16.39 31.38
N PRO A 123 11.26 16.65 30.07
CA PRO A 123 12.40 17.38 29.55
C PRO A 123 12.54 18.68 30.33
N ALA A 124 13.70 18.89 30.95
CA ALA A 124 14.03 20.15 31.58
C ALA A 124 13.79 21.28 30.57
N GLU A 125 13.04 22.30 31.01
CA GLU A 125 12.73 23.48 30.21
C GLU A 125 14.03 24.05 29.60
N PRO A 126 13.99 24.48 28.32
CA PRO A 126 15.16 25.10 27.71
C PRO A 126 15.56 26.35 28.52
N PRO A 127 16.85 26.58 28.76
CA PRO A 127 17.31 27.75 29.50
C PRO A 127 16.90 29.03 28.76
N PRO A 128 16.64 30.13 29.50
CA PRO A 128 16.06 31.33 28.92
C PRO A 128 17.00 32.00 27.91
N ASP A 129 16.34 32.56 26.91
CA ASP A 129 16.83 33.39 25.81
C ASP A 129 18.00 34.30 26.22
N THR A 130 19.22 33.98 25.76
CA THR A 130 20.34 34.92 25.80
C THR A 130 20.43 35.61 24.46
N THR A 131 19.96 36.84 24.45
CA THR A 131 20.06 37.81 23.36
C THR A 131 21.49 37.91 22.84
N VAL A 132 21.73 37.39 21.64
CA VAL A 132 22.98 37.62 20.91
C VAL A 132 22.97 39.07 20.40
N PRO A 133 23.98 39.91 20.70
CA PRO A 133 23.96 41.30 20.25
C PRO A 133 24.17 41.40 18.74
N ARG A 134 23.35 42.24 18.09
CA ARG A 134 23.39 42.51 16.66
C ARG A 134 24.65 43.31 16.30
N VAL A 135 25.63 42.65 15.67
CA VAL A 135 26.83 43.32 15.15
C VAL A 135 26.42 44.23 13.99
N LYS A 136 26.59 45.56 14.16
CA LYS A 136 26.43 46.55 13.09
C LYS A 136 27.69 46.53 12.22
N ARG A 137 27.54 46.24 10.92
CA ARG A 137 28.61 46.49 9.94
C ARG A 137 28.56 47.96 9.57
N TYR A 138 29.61 48.70 9.90
CA TYR A 138 29.90 49.99 9.31
C TYR A 138 30.58 49.74 7.95
N THR A 139 30.06 50.39 6.91
CA THR A 139 30.76 50.61 5.64
C THR A 139 31.37 52.00 5.73
N ASP A 140 32.69 52.09 5.72
CA ASP A 140 33.43 53.29 5.37
C ASP A 140 33.69 53.26 3.85
N ASP A 141 33.38 54.41 3.22
CA ASP A 141 33.64 54.89 1.85
C ASP A 141 33.12 54.12 0.62
#